data_AF-A0A7S2M9X5-F1
#
_entry.id   AF-A0A7S2M9X5-F1
#
_cell.length_a   1.000
_cell.length_b   1.000
_cell.length_c   1.000
_cell.angle_alpha   90.00
_cell.angle_beta   90.00
_cell.angle_gamma   90.00
#
_symmetry.space_group_name_H-M   'P 1'
#
loop_
_entity.id
_entity.type
_entity.pdbx_description
1 polymer ?
#
loop_
_entity_poly.entity_id
_entity_poly.type
_entity_poly.pdbx_seq_one_letter_code
_entity_poly.pdbx_strand_id
1 'polypeptide(L)'
;GRVEPTAEDAFSATDDEIGPSMHTVTSQLIVPVTRQAGGVSWALMLHPDGLECHLFVTHCWEEGLYEFVDKVLHSWPRGARHAYCCMLSNPQNLDIGDLLSTPKDSPFARALSRAHFTLVVPISKCSVYTRIWCVYEAYVSYGGGKVIKTARKTQGQPWLAAVALVAVAVTTGCLVCYGFHRRCLQGAAWTSYLVRGLLFLSCACALVARHSPAVVYAHVVGAASAGYALGHFWAEPTHYVPQDSTTWGMVACFCWLLNVIVWLALCEADRRWEDSAHMESVQLYQGYTGRLFDAKASAAEDRQRILREIREQGKECEVEHAIQVLINAGISTRGLRQADRLGVDVSGAGRWRASLVHAALTGLVAWPLLELAVGSRCQGAWTWLTELLLAEGCLWALTFCLFDSDRRSFAAPVAAVCVIFPGASCWLVQSIAAPGKYLLDDTCWADVLIGLVGGPLALVLSTMGVGVVASVPRCGPALAHWIFQGLSWRDIATVFLWRTRDVPHQRSFRRRSFVFEGEDGVPRCNTVGNPCMEV
;
A
#
# COMPACT_ATOMS: atom_id res chain seq x y z
N GLY A 1 -4.91 -4.39 38.82
CA GLY A 1 -3.95 -5.41 39.30
C GLY A 1 -2.59 -5.16 38.66
N ARG A 2 -1.52 -5.72 39.22
CA ARG A 2 -0.20 -5.77 38.57
C ARG A 2 -0.15 -7.06 37.75
N VAL A 3 0.24 -6.97 36.48
CA VAL A 3 0.47 -8.16 35.63
C VAL A 3 1.95 -8.52 35.76
N GLU A 4 2.24 -9.78 36.10
CA GLU A 4 3.57 -10.31 36.37
C GLU A 4 3.93 -11.41 35.34
N PRO A 5 5.20 -11.53 34.94
CA PRO A 5 5.65 -12.60 34.04
C PRO A 5 5.36 -14.00 34.59
N THR A 6 5.03 -14.94 33.71
CA THR A 6 4.83 -16.36 34.07
C THR A 6 5.88 -17.26 33.41
N ALA A 7 5.88 -18.55 33.71
CA ALA A 7 6.78 -19.51 33.06
C ALA A 7 6.47 -19.67 31.56
N GLU A 8 5.20 -19.59 31.19
CA GLU A 8 4.70 -19.70 29.81
C GLU A 8 4.83 -18.39 29.03
N ASP A 9 4.95 -17.27 29.74
CA ASP A 9 5.00 -15.92 29.20
C ASP A 9 6.01 -15.05 29.96
N ALA A 10 7.29 -15.29 29.66
CA ALA A 10 8.43 -14.61 30.27
C ALA A 10 8.68 -13.22 29.64
N PHE A 11 7.65 -12.38 29.57
CA PHE A 11 7.78 -11.01 29.07
C PHE A 11 8.63 -10.14 30.02
N SER A 12 9.33 -9.14 29.48
CA SER A 12 10.07 -8.19 30.32
C SER A 12 9.11 -7.13 30.88
N ALA A 13 9.16 -6.87 32.19
CA ALA A 13 8.38 -5.79 32.79
C ALA A 13 8.79 -4.38 32.29
N THR A 14 9.95 -4.26 31.64
CA THR A 14 10.43 -3.02 31.02
C THR A 14 10.23 -2.98 29.50
N ASP A 15 9.66 -4.03 28.91
CA ASP A 15 9.33 -4.04 27.48
C ASP A 15 8.08 -3.21 27.26
N ASP A 16 8.20 -2.15 26.47
CA ASP A 16 7.14 -1.24 26.07
C ASP A 16 6.66 -1.49 24.64
N GLU A 17 7.22 -2.48 23.94
CA GLU A 17 6.88 -2.79 22.55
C GLU A 17 5.96 -4.00 22.39
N ILE A 18 6.25 -5.12 23.06
CA ILE A 18 5.48 -6.37 22.91
C ILE A 18 4.54 -6.53 24.10
N GLY A 19 5.09 -6.58 25.31
CA GLY A 19 4.32 -6.72 26.55
C GLY A 19 3.81 -8.15 26.80
N PRO A 20 2.97 -8.36 27.83
CA PRO A 20 2.44 -9.67 28.20
C PRO A 20 1.51 -10.24 27.11
N SER A 21 1.47 -11.56 27.01
CA SER A 21 0.51 -12.27 26.17
C SER A 21 -0.94 -12.07 26.61
N MET A 22 -1.88 -12.24 25.69
CA MET A 22 -3.32 -12.15 26.04
C MET A 22 -3.76 -13.22 27.04
N HIS A 23 -3.11 -14.38 27.06
CA HIS A 23 -3.33 -15.40 28.10
C HIS A 23 -3.03 -14.85 29.51
N THR A 24 -1.88 -14.20 29.66
CA THR A 24 -1.42 -13.62 30.93
C THR A 24 -2.29 -12.45 31.36
N VAL A 25 -2.60 -11.54 30.44
CA VAL A 25 -3.49 -10.39 30.70
C VAL A 25 -4.89 -10.87 31.10
N THR A 26 -5.41 -11.86 30.39
CA THR A 26 -6.75 -12.37 30.66
C THR A 26 -6.83 -13.01 32.04
N SER A 27 -5.86 -13.87 32.38
CA SER A 27 -5.85 -14.61 33.65
C SER A 27 -5.58 -13.70 34.86
N GLN A 28 -4.66 -12.75 34.75
CA GLN A 28 -4.23 -11.93 35.89
C GLN A 28 -4.99 -10.62 36.05
N LEU A 29 -5.62 -10.10 34.99
CA LEU A 29 -6.32 -8.81 35.02
C LEU A 29 -7.81 -8.94 34.65
N ILE A 30 -8.13 -9.47 33.48
CA ILE A 30 -9.52 -9.45 32.97
C ILE A 30 -10.42 -10.32 33.84
N VAL A 31 -10.03 -11.57 34.09
CA VAL A 31 -10.82 -12.55 34.87
C VAL A 31 -11.07 -12.07 36.30
N PRO A 32 -10.06 -11.63 37.09
CA PRO A 32 -10.29 -11.18 38.47
C PRO A 32 -11.22 -9.96 38.55
N VAL A 33 -11.06 -8.98 37.66
CA VAL A 33 -11.89 -7.77 37.65
C VAL A 33 -13.33 -8.09 37.27
N THR A 34 -13.52 -8.85 36.18
CA THR A 34 -14.87 -9.21 35.72
C THR A 34 -15.60 -10.16 36.67
N ARG A 35 -14.87 -10.98 37.44
CA ARG A 35 -15.46 -11.83 38.50
C ARG A 35 -16.09 -10.99 39.60
N GLN A 36 -15.44 -9.91 40.01
CA GLN A 36 -15.99 -8.97 41.01
C GLN A 36 -17.25 -8.27 40.49
N ALA A 37 -17.38 -8.11 39.17
CA ALA A 37 -18.56 -7.57 38.51
C ALA A 37 -19.64 -8.63 38.18
N GLY A 38 -19.61 -9.80 38.83
CA GLY A 38 -20.62 -10.86 38.63
C GLY A 38 -20.33 -11.80 37.46
N GLY A 39 -19.11 -11.80 36.92
CA GLY A 39 -18.66 -12.75 35.89
C GLY A 39 -19.07 -12.39 34.46
N VAL A 40 -19.59 -11.18 34.24
CA VAL A 40 -19.90 -10.66 32.89
C VAL A 40 -18.62 -10.42 32.06
N SER A 41 -18.73 -10.22 30.76
CA SER A 41 -17.57 -9.81 29.95
C SER A 41 -17.11 -8.40 30.31
N TRP A 42 -15.83 -8.08 30.03
CA TRP A 42 -15.29 -6.75 30.30
C TRP A 42 -16.04 -5.66 29.53
N ALA A 43 -16.40 -5.94 28.27
CA ALA A 43 -17.17 -5.02 27.44
C ALA A 43 -18.56 -4.76 28.04
N LEU A 44 -19.28 -5.79 28.49
CA LEU A 44 -20.61 -5.65 29.09
C LEU A 44 -20.55 -4.97 30.47
N MET A 45 -19.50 -5.22 31.24
CA MET A 45 -19.24 -4.53 32.51
C MET A 45 -19.14 -3.01 32.32
N LEU A 46 -18.47 -2.55 31.26
CA LEU A 46 -18.32 -1.13 30.95
C LEU A 46 -19.52 -0.53 30.21
N HIS A 47 -20.25 -1.35 29.45
CA HIS A 47 -21.36 -0.93 28.61
C HIS A 47 -22.56 -1.88 28.80
N PRO A 48 -23.35 -1.70 29.87
CA PRO A 48 -24.46 -2.61 30.22
C PRO A 48 -25.53 -2.73 29.12
N ASP A 49 -25.76 -1.66 28.35
CA ASP A 49 -26.72 -1.64 27.24
C ASP A 49 -26.17 -2.30 25.96
N GLY A 50 -24.90 -2.70 25.97
CA GLY A 50 -24.18 -3.17 24.78
C GLY A 50 -23.79 -2.04 23.82
N LEU A 51 -22.95 -2.40 22.84
CA LEU A 51 -22.50 -1.50 21.78
C LEU A 51 -22.67 -2.16 20.42
N GLU A 52 -23.01 -1.36 19.41
CA GLU A 52 -23.04 -1.83 18.03
C GLU A 52 -21.61 -2.13 17.54
N CYS A 53 -21.41 -3.36 17.05
CA CYS A 53 -20.13 -3.84 16.53
C CYS A 53 -19.89 -3.31 15.11
N HIS A 54 -18.96 -2.38 14.96
CA HIS A 54 -18.55 -1.87 13.64
C HIS A 54 -17.30 -2.58 13.10
N LEU A 55 -16.41 -2.98 14.01
CA LEU A 55 -15.11 -3.59 13.74
C LEU A 55 -15.01 -4.95 14.44
N PHE A 56 -14.60 -5.99 13.72
CA PHE A 56 -14.22 -7.26 14.32
C PHE A 56 -12.70 -7.40 14.29
N VAL A 57 -12.08 -7.64 15.45
CA VAL A 57 -10.63 -7.83 15.55
C VAL A 57 -10.31 -9.33 15.62
N THR A 58 -9.65 -9.85 14.59
CA THR A 58 -9.10 -11.21 14.59
C THR A 58 -7.64 -11.18 14.99
N HIS A 59 -7.30 -11.99 16.00
CA HIS A 59 -6.04 -11.89 16.72
C HIS A 59 -5.67 -13.24 17.36
N CYS A 60 -4.40 -13.40 17.76
CA CYS A 60 -3.91 -14.62 18.40
C CYS A 60 -3.67 -14.37 19.88
N TRP A 61 -3.95 -15.35 20.74
CA TRP A 61 -3.78 -15.18 22.18
C TRP A 61 -2.32 -15.19 22.66
N GLU A 62 -1.39 -15.63 21.79
CA GLU A 62 0.04 -15.60 22.06
C GLU A 62 0.68 -14.24 21.77
N GLU A 63 -0.09 -13.26 21.31
CA GLU A 63 0.38 -11.92 20.99
C GLU A 63 0.64 -11.06 22.22
N GLY A 64 1.64 -10.19 22.14
CA GLY A 64 1.88 -9.19 23.17
C GLY A 64 0.81 -8.08 23.17
N LEU A 65 0.32 -7.72 24.35
CA LEU A 65 -0.75 -6.73 24.53
C LEU A 65 -0.37 -5.35 23.99
N TYR A 66 0.88 -4.91 24.17
CA TYR A 66 1.31 -3.58 23.74
C TYR A 66 1.42 -3.51 22.21
N GLU A 67 2.00 -4.54 21.59
CA GLU A 67 2.05 -4.69 20.13
C GLU A 67 0.62 -4.72 19.55
N PHE A 68 -0.29 -5.47 20.18
CA PHE A 68 -1.70 -5.53 19.78
C PHE A 68 -2.39 -4.17 19.86
N VAL A 69 -2.29 -3.49 21.00
CA VAL A 69 -2.96 -2.18 21.20
C VAL A 69 -2.44 -1.15 20.22
N ASP A 70 -1.13 -1.05 20.03
CA ASP A 70 -0.54 -0.13 19.05
C ASP A 70 -1.07 -0.41 17.65
N LYS A 71 -1.03 -1.67 17.21
CA LYS A 71 -1.52 -2.07 15.88
C LYS A 71 -2.99 -1.78 15.67
N VAL A 72 -3.83 -2.10 16.65
CA VAL A 72 -5.29 -1.91 16.57
C VAL A 72 -5.64 -0.42 16.54
N LEU A 73 -5.06 0.39 17.43
CA LEU A 73 -5.33 1.82 17.48
C LEU A 73 -4.83 2.55 16.23
N HIS A 74 -3.63 2.22 15.76
CA HIS A 74 -3.06 2.80 14.54
C HIS A 74 -3.88 2.47 13.29
N SER A 75 -4.46 1.26 13.25
CA SER A 75 -5.15 0.74 12.08
C SER A 75 -6.67 0.84 12.15
N TRP A 76 -7.18 1.59 13.13
CA TRP A 76 -8.61 1.73 13.37
C TRP A 76 -9.31 2.31 12.13
N PRO A 77 -10.26 1.57 11.50
CA PRO A 77 -10.90 2.05 10.28
C PRO A 77 -11.69 3.34 10.51
N ARG A 78 -11.57 4.30 9.60
CA ARG A 78 -12.39 5.51 9.61
C ARG A 78 -13.87 5.12 9.60
N GLY A 79 -14.65 5.75 10.49
CA GLY A 79 -16.08 5.49 10.65
C GLY A 79 -16.44 4.36 11.61
N ALA A 80 -15.51 3.48 11.98
CA ALA A 80 -15.77 2.49 13.02
C ALA A 80 -15.75 3.16 14.41
N ARG A 81 -16.74 2.89 15.26
CA ARG A 81 -16.81 3.45 16.63
C ARG A 81 -16.48 2.44 17.72
N HIS A 82 -16.87 1.19 17.55
CA HIS A 82 -16.71 0.14 18.55
C HIS A 82 -16.21 -1.13 17.86
N ALA A 83 -15.46 -1.92 18.61
CA ALA A 83 -14.90 -3.17 18.13
C ALA A 83 -15.31 -4.34 19.02
N TYR A 84 -15.49 -5.49 18.38
CA TYR A 84 -15.49 -6.78 19.06
C TYR A 84 -14.07 -7.33 19.09
N CYS A 85 -13.57 -7.59 20.29
CA CYS A 85 -12.29 -8.25 20.56
C CYS A 85 -12.55 -9.36 21.57
N CYS A 86 -12.17 -10.61 21.24
CA CYS A 86 -12.70 -11.76 21.96
C CYS A 86 -12.33 -11.81 23.44
N MET A 87 -11.10 -11.42 23.80
CA MET A 87 -10.65 -11.39 25.20
C MET A 87 -11.44 -10.41 26.08
N LEU A 88 -12.00 -9.35 25.49
CA LEU A 88 -12.79 -8.33 26.20
C LEU A 88 -14.30 -8.57 26.11
N SER A 89 -14.76 -9.14 24.99
CA SER A 89 -16.18 -9.21 24.64
C SER A 89 -16.85 -10.48 25.14
N ASN A 90 -16.09 -11.59 25.24
CA ASN A 90 -16.60 -12.84 25.80
C ASN A 90 -16.49 -12.85 27.33
N PRO A 91 -17.41 -13.53 28.04
CA PRO A 91 -17.34 -13.69 29.48
C PRO A 91 -16.22 -14.68 29.85
N GLN A 92 -15.05 -14.17 30.23
CA GLN A 92 -13.86 -15.00 30.52
C GLN A 92 -13.98 -15.82 31.82
N ASN A 93 -15.01 -15.56 32.63
CA ASN A 93 -15.30 -16.32 33.86
C ASN A 93 -16.28 -17.47 33.64
N LEU A 94 -16.90 -17.59 32.47
CA LEU A 94 -17.92 -18.59 32.17
C LEU A 94 -17.40 -19.63 31.19
N ASP A 95 -17.92 -20.84 31.28
CA ASP A 95 -17.72 -21.85 30.25
C ASP A 95 -18.54 -21.47 29.02
N ILE A 96 -17.86 -21.12 27.94
CA ILE A 96 -18.50 -20.77 26.66
C ILE A 96 -18.55 -21.96 25.70
N GLY A 97 -18.16 -23.18 26.12
CA GLY A 97 -18.10 -24.36 25.26
C GLY A 97 -19.41 -24.64 24.52
N ASP A 98 -20.55 -24.48 25.20
CA ASP A 98 -21.88 -24.61 24.59
C ASP A 98 -22.13 -23.56 23.50
N LEU A 99 -21.64 -22.34 23.69
CA LEU A 99 -21.73 -21.27 22.69
C LEU A 99 -20.83 -21.54 21.47
N LEU A 100 -19.83 -22.41 21.61
CA LEU A 100 -18.91 -22.81 20.53
C LEU A 100 -19.32 -24.12 19.85
N SER A 101 -20.39 -24.76 20.33
CA SER A 101 -20.88 -26.04 19.81
C SER A 101 -21.24 -25.99 18.32
N THR A 102 -21.74 -24.85 17.86
CA THR A 102 -22.11 -24.60 16.46
C THR A 102 -21.40 -23.33 15.98
N PRO A 103 -20.36 -23.44 15.11
CA PRO A 103 -19.51 -22.30 14.76
C PRO A 103 -20.28 -21.07 14.25
N LYS A 104 -21.30 -21.25 13.40
CA LYS A 104 -22.15 -20.16 12.90
C LYS A 104 -22.95 -19.41 13.97
N ASP A 105 -23.24 -20.07 15.09
CA ASP A 105 -24.04 -19.52 16.19
C ASP A 105 -23.14 -18.95 17.31
N SER A 106 -21.82 -19.15 17.18
CA SER A 106 -20.83 -18.63 18.11
C SER A 106 -20.89 -17.11 18.24
N PRO A 107 -20.51 -16.55 19.40
CA PRO A 107 -20.45 -15.10 19.57
C PRO A 107 -19.53 -14.44 18.53
N PHE A 108 -18.50 -15.15 18.07
CA PHE A 108 -17.60 -14.71 16.99
C PHE A 108 -18.35 -14.49 15.69
N ALA A 109 -19.03 -15.52 15.18
CA ALA A 109 -19.77 -15.45 13.92
C ALA A 109 -20.88 -14.39 13.97
N ARG A 110 -21.59 -14.30 15.09
CA ARG A 110 -22.66 -13.31 15.29
C ARG A 110 -22.11 -11.89 15.30
N ALA A 111 -21.08 -11.60 16.09
CA ALA A 111 -20.46 -10.28 16.12
C ALA A 111 -19.87 -9.90 14.77
N LEU A 112 -19.16 -10.83 14.14
CA LEU A 112 -18.55 -10.62 12.84
C LEU A 112 -19.60 -10.38 11.75
N SER A 113 -20.72 -11.12 11.74
CA SER A 113 -21.82 -10.92 10.79
C SER A 113 -22.34 -9.48 10.79
N ARG A 114 -22.33 -8.82 11.96
CA ARG A 114 -22.75 -7.43 12.16
C ARG A 114 -21.65 -6.40 11.85
N ALA A 115 -20.38 -6.75 12.04
CA ALA A 115 -19.27 -5.85 11.76
C ALA A 115 -19.19 -5.43 10.28
N HIS A 116 -18.79 -4.18 10.02
CA HIS A 116 -18.52 -3.71 8.65
C HIS A 116 -17.09 -4.05 8.20
N PHE A 117 -16.16 -4.09 9.15
CA PHE A 117 -14.75 -4.31 8.91
C PHE A 117 -14.23 -5.49 9.73
N THR A 118 -13.25 -6.20 9.16
CA THR A 118 -12.42 -7.16 9.89
C THR A 118 -10.99 -6.64 9.92
N LEU A 119 -10.39 -6.54 11.10
CA LEU A 119 -9.00 -6.15 11.28
C LEU A 119 -8.21 -7.34 11.81
N VAL A 120 -7.23 -7.77 11.02
CA VAL A 120 -6.35 -8.90 11.29
C VAL A 120 -5.07 -8.37 11.90
N VAL A 121 -4.75 -8.78 13.13
CA VAL A 121 -3.55 -8.31 13.81
C VAL A 121 -2.40 -9.30 13.57
N PRO A 122 -1.43 -9.00 12.70
CA PRO A 122 -0.24 -9.84 12.55
C PRO A 122 0.60 -9.75 13.83
N ILE A 123 1.33 -10.82 14.18
CA ILE A 123 2.12 -10.86 15.42
C ILE A 123 3.49 -11.47 15.15
N SER A 124 4.48 -11.11 15.95
CA SER A 124 5.87 -11.56 15.78
C SER A 124 6.12 -13.04 16.13
N LYS A 125 5.23 -13.67 16.90
CA LYS A 125 5.41 -15.02 17.43
C LYS A 125 4.91 -16.12 16.50
N CYS A 126 3.74 -15.95 15.90
CA CYS A 126 3.15 -16.90 14.97
C CYS A 126 2.07 -16.23 14.09
N SER A 127 1.73 -16.83 12.95
CA SER A 127 0.60 -16.34 12.17
C SER A 127 -0.72 -16.61 12.89
N VAL A 128 -1.63 -15.63 12.89
CA VAL A 128 -3.01 -15.82 13.37
C VAL A 128 -3.72 -16.97 12.64
N TYR A 129 -3.35 -17.24 11.38
CA TYR A 129 -3.94 -18.31 10.58
C TYR A 129 -3.42 -19.71 10.92
N THR A 130 -2.50 -19.82 11.89
CA THR A 130 -2.23 -21.11 12.55
C THR A 130 -3.34 -21.51 13.51
N ARG A 131 -4.33 -20.65 13.77
CA ARG A 131 -5.47 -20.89 14.67
C ARG A 131 -6.77 -21.06 13.86
N ILE A 132 -7.50 -22.15 14.11
CA ILE A 132 -8.68 -22.49 13.30
C ILE A 132 -9.83 -21.48 13.44
N TRP A 133 -9.98 -20.86 14.62
CA TRP A 133 -11.00 -19.84 14.83
C TRP A 133 -10.71 -18.57 14.00
N CYS A 134 -9.44 -18.17 13.85
CA CYS A 134 -9.06 -17.06 12.97
C CYS A 134 -9.28 -17.40 11.48
N VAL A 135 -9.10 -18.66 11.09
CA VAL A 135 -9.49 -19.15 9.75
C VAL A 135 -11.00 -19.06 9.55
N TYR A 136 -11.79 -19.46 10.55
CA TYR A 136 -13.25 -19.35 10.49
C TYR A 136 -13.72 -17.90 10.40
N GLU A 137 -13.08 -16.98 11.13
CA GLU A 137 -13.33 -15.55 11.04
C GLU A 137 -13.01 -15.00 9.65
N ALA A 138 -11.94 -15.46 8.99
CA ALA A 138 -11.67 -15.12 7.60
C ALA A 138 -12.78 -15.65 6.67
N TYR A 139 -13.26 -16.87 6.91
CA TYR A 139 -14.36 -17.48 6.16
C TYR A 139 -15.66 -16.68 6.28
N VAL A 140 -16.09 -16.32 7.49
CA VAL A 140 -17.30 -15.52 7.72
C VAL A 140 -17.12 -14.11 7.13
N SER A 141 -15.94 -13.52 7.26
CA SER A 141 -15.63 -12.20 6.70
C SER A 141 -15.72 -12.21 5.17
N TYR A 142 -15.11 -13.21 4.54
CA TYR A 142 -15.15 -13.41 3.10
C TYR A 142 -16.58 -13.66 2.61
N GLY A 143 -17.31 -14.58 3.25
CA GLY A 143 -18.69 -14.91 2.89
C GLY A 143 -19.65 -13.73 3.04
N GLY A 144 -19.40 -12.84 4.00
CA GLY A 144 -20.13 -11.58 4.18
C GLY A 144 -19.68 -10.45 3.27
N GLY A 145 -18.71 -10.68 2.36
CA GLY A 145 -18.18 -9.64 1.48
C GLY A 145 -17.47 -8.48 2.19
N LYS A 146 -16.99 -8.70 3.42
CA LYS A 146 -16.43 -7.65 4.28
C LYS A 146 -15.06 -7.20 3.77
N VAL A 147 -14.68 -6.00 4.19
CA VAL A 147 -13.33 -5.47 4.00
C VAL A 147 -12.45 -6.00 5.13
N ILE A 148 -11.47 -6.84 4.77
CA ILE A 148 -10.50 -7.41 5.71
C ILE A 148 -9.20 -6.63 5.58
N LYS A 149 -8.69 -6.05 6.67
CA LYS A 149 -7.45 -5.24 6.70
C LYS A 149 -6.42 -5.90 7.59
N THR A 150 -5.14 -5.80 7.20
CA THR A 150 -4.03 -6.13 8.09
C THR A 150 -3.71 -4.92 8.96
N ALA A 151 -3.65 -5.12 10.28
CA ALA A 151 -3.23 -4.10 11.24
C ALA A 151 -1.72 -3.86 11.13
N ARG A 152 -1.32 -2.61 11.35
CA ARG A 152 0.03 -2.09 11.15
C ARG A 152 0.53 -1.46 12.43
N LYS A 153 1.81 -1.66 12.73
CA LYS A 153 2.47 -1.00 13.86
C LYS A 153 2.54 0.50 13.57
N THR A 154 2.44 1.34 14.58
CA THR A 154 2.79 2.75 14.44
C THR A 154 4.26 2.82 14.06
N GLN A 155 4.54 3.20 12.82
CA GLN A 155 5.91 3.45 12.44
C GLN A 155 6.35 4.76 13.08
N GLY A 156 7.33 4.70 13.98
CA GLY A 156 7.99 5.89 14.51
C GLY A 156 8.41 6.79 13.36
N GLN A 157 8.09 8.08 13.45
CA GLN A 157 8.16 9.14 12.42
C GLN A 157 9.06 8.81 11.20
N PRO A 158 8.61 7.96 10.25
CA PRO A 158 9.46 7.50 9.15
C PRO A 158 9.77 8.66 8.20
N TRP A 159 8.86 9.63 8.15
CA TRP A 159 8.99 10.87 7.42
C TRP A 159 10.15 11.74 7.96
N LEU A 160 10.42 11.79 9.27
CA LEU A 160 11.53 12.59 9.79
C LEU A 160 12.87 12.04 9.31
N ALA A 161 13.04 10.72 9.37
CA ALA A 161 14.26 10.09 8.91
C ALA A 161 14.44 10.24 7.39
N ALA A 162 13.35 10.14 6.63
CA ALA A 162 13.37 10.39 5.18
C ALA A 162 13.73 11.85 4.85
N VAL A 163 13.10 12.81 5.53
CA VAL A 163 13.37 14.25 5.37
C VAL A 163 14.79 14.59 5.78
N ALA A 164 15.28 14.06 6.91
CA ALA A 164 16.66 14.28 7.36
C ALA A 164 17.68 13.76 6.34
N LEU A 165 17.48 12.54 5.80
CA LEU A 165 18.34 11.96 4.77
C LEU A 165 18.39 12.84 3.51
N VAL A 166 17.22 13.26 3.01
CA VAL A 166 17.12 14.11 1.82
C VAL A 166 17.70 15.50 2.08
N ALA A 167 17.46 16.09 3.24
CA ALA A 167 17.99 17.41 3.61
C ALA A 167 19.53 17.42 3.65
N VAL A 168 20.15 16.38 4.22
CA VAL A 168 21.61 16.22 4.21
C VAL A 168 22.13 16.10 2.78
N ALA A 169 21.47 15.32 1.93
CA ALA A 169 21.87 15.15 0.53
C ALA A 169 21.75 16.46 -0.27
N VAL A 170 20.63 17.17 -0.16
CA VAL A 170 20.41 18.49 -0.80
C VAL A 170 21.47 19.49 -0.35
N THR A 171 21.71 19.60 0.95
CA THR A 171 22.70 20.53 1.51
C THR A 171 24.10 20.21 0.99
N THR A 172 24.46 18.93 0.93
CA THR A 172 25.73 18.48 0.36
C THR A 172 25.85 18.90 -1.11
N GLY A 173 24.80 18.69 -1.92
CA GLY A 173 24.74 19.13 -3.31
C GLY A 173 24.94 20.64 -3.48
N CYS A 174 24.26 21.46 -2.68
CA CYS A 174 24.41 22.91 -2.68
C CYS A 174 25.85 23.34 -2.37
N LEU A 175 26.46 22.74 -1.34
CA LEU A 175 27.84 23.06 -0.92
C LEU A 175 28.87 22.67 -1.99
N VAL A 176 28.70 21.51 -2.62
CA VAL A 176 29.54 21.07 -3.75
C VAL A 176 29.42 22.04 -4.92
N CYS A 177 28.20 22.47 -5.25
CA CYS A 177 27.99 23.46 -6.30
C CYS A 177 28.71 24.78 -5.99
N TYR A 178 28.51 25.33 -4.79
CA TYR A 178 29.14 26.58 -4.36
C TYR A 178 30.68 26.50 -4.40
N GLY A 179 31.26 25.38 -3.95
CA GLY A 179 32.70 25.15 -3.99
C GLY A 179 33.25 25.03 -5.42
N PHE A 180 32.51 24.35 -6.32
CA PHE A 180 32.90 24.19 -7.72
C PHE A 180 32.82 25.52 -8.48
N HIS A 181 31.72 26.27 -8.29
CA HIS A 181 31.48 27.53 -8.96
C HIS A 181 32.57 28.57 -8.63
N ARG A 182 33.05 28.61 -7.37
CA ARG A 182 34.17 29.47 -6.97
C ARG A 182 35.51 29.16 -7.66
N ARG A 183 35.70 27.94 -8.16
CA ARG A 183 37.00 27.48 -8.68
C ARG A 183 37.05 27.33 -10.21
N CYS A 184 35.92 27.08 -10.87
CA CYS A 184 35.88 26.73 -12.28
C CYS A 184 34.78 27.49 -13.05
N LEU A 185 35.07 28.73 -13.44
CA LEU A 185 34.15 29.57 -14.24
C LEU A 185 33.91 29.03 -15.68
N GLN A 186 34.79 28.17 -16.21
CA GLN A 186 34.74 27.75 -17.64
C GLN A 186 34.08 26.37 -17.89
N GLY A 187 33.62 25.65 -16.86
CA GLY A 187 33.05 24.29 -16.99
C GLY A 187 31.54 24.16 -16.79
N ALA A 188 30.81 25.26 -16.59
CA ALA A 188 29.46 25.25 -16.03
C ALA A 188 28.37 24.58 -16.91
N ALA A 189 28.53 24.60 -18.23
CA ALA A 189 27.52 24.03 -19.14
C ALA A 189 27.44 22.50 -19.03
N TRP A 190 28.58 21.81 -19.06
CA TRP A 190 28.64 20.34 -19.00
C TRP A 190 28.16 19.79 -17.66
N THR A 191 28.49 20.46 -16.57
CA THR A 191 28.03 20.05 -15.24
C THR A 191 26.52 20.16 -15.10
N SER A 192 25.89 21.18 -15.68
CA SER A 192 24.44 21.35 -15.72
C SER A 192 23.74 20.17 -16.43
N TYR A 193 24.24 19.75 -17.60
CA TYR A 193 23.68 18.60 -18.32
C TYR A 193 23.85 17.29 -17.55
N LEU A 194 25.02 17.05 -16.98
CA LEU A 194 25.28 15.85 -16.17
C LEU A 194 24.33 15.78 -14.97
N VAL A 195 24.14 16.89 -14.25
CA VAL A 195 23.27 16.97 -13.07
C VAL A 195 21.80 16.73 -13.44
N ARG A 196 21.33 17.29 -14.56
CA ARG A 196 19.97 17.01 -15.07
C ARG A 196 19.80 15.54 -15.45
N GLY A 197 20.79 14.95 -16.11
CA GLY A 197 20.79 13.53 -16.47
C GLY A 197 20.74 12.62 -15.24
N LEU A 198 21.57 12.91 -14.23
CA LEU A 198 21.58 12.19 -12.95
C LEU A 198 20.24 12.34 -12.21
N LEU A 199 19.68 13.55 -12.19
CA LEU A 199 18.39 13.80 -11.56
C LEU A 199 17.27 13.00 -12.23
N PHE A 200 17.21 13.00 -13.56
CA PHE A 200 16.22 12.23 -14.31
C PHE A 200 16.39 10.72 -14.09
N LEU A 201 17.63 10.22 -14.16
CA LEU A 201 17.92 8.81 -13.90
C LEU A 201 17.54 8.40 -12.48
N SER A 202 17.84 9.23 -11.47
CA SER A 202 17.43 9.00 -10.09
C SER A 202 15.91 8.95 -9.94
N CYS A 203 15.18 9.86 -10.59
CA CYS A 203 13.71 9.85 -10.56
C CYS A 203 13.14 8.60 -11.24
N ALA A 204 13.68 8.22 -12.40
CA ALA A 204 13.28 6.99 -13.09
C ALA A 204 13.55 5.74 -12.22
N CYS A 205 14.73 5.67 -11.59
CA CYS A 205 15.08 4.60 -10.66
C CYS A 205 14.13 4.54 -9.45
N ALA A 206 13.80 5.67 -8.84
CA ALA A 206 12.89 5.75 -7.69
C ALA A 206 11.44 5.34 -8.04
N LEU A 207 11.02 5.52 -9.29
CA LEU A 207 9.71 5.08 -9.77
C LEU A 207 9.65 3.57 -10.00
N VAL A 208 10.74 2.99 -10.55
CA VAL A 208 10.78 1.58 -10.98
C VAL A 208 11.21 0.61 -9.87
N ALA A 209 12.19 0.99 -9.05
CA ALA A 209 12.76 0.08 -8.07
C ALA A 209 12.04 0.20 -6.72
N ARG A 210 11.34 -0.88 -6.31
CA ARG A 210 10.53 -0.93 -5.07
C ARG A 210 11.29 -1.48 -3.87
N HIS A 211 12.01 -2.59 -4.06
CA HIS A 211 12.58 -3.39 -2.94
C HIS A 211 14.10 -3.53 -2.96
N SER A 212 14.81 -2.57 -3.55
CA SER A 212 16.29 -2.64 -3.59
C SER A 212 16.90 -1.62 -2.64
N PRO A 213 17.92 -2.00 -1.83
CA PRO A 213 18.74 -1.00 -1.12
C PRO A 213 19.40 -0.01 -2.09
N ALA A 214 19.55 -0.37 -3.37
CA ALA A 214 19.99 0.53 -4.44
C ALA A 214 19.09 1.78 -4.59
N VAL A 215 17.81 1.69 -4.23
CA VAL A 215 16.84 2.79 -4.30
C VAL A 215 17.24 3.94 -3.37
N VAL A 216 17.79 3.63 -2.20
CA VAL A 216 18.26 4.65 -1.25
C VAL A 216 19.38 5.49 -1.89
N TYR A 217 20.29 4.85 -2.62
CA TYR A 217 21.33 5.57 -3.36
C TYR A 217 20.73 6.45 -4.47
N ALA A 218 19.72 5.96 -5.20
CA ALA A 218 19.04 6.77 -6.20
C ALA A 218 18.37 8.01 -5.57
N HIS A 219 17.73 7.86 -4.40
CA HIS A 219 17.14 8.98 -3.65
C HIS A 219 18.21 10.00 -3.22
N VAL A 220 19.32 9.54 -2.62
CA VAL A 220 20.41 10.41 -2.17
C VAL A 220 21.09 11.13 -3.32
N VAL A 221 21.42 10.41 -4.41
CA VAL A 221 22.03 11.01 -5.62
C VAL A 221 21.08 12.00 -6.27
N GLY A 222 19.79 11.68 -6.35
CA GLY A 222 18.77 12.58 -6.90
C GLY A 222 18.65 13.85 -6.06
N ALA A 223 18.59 13.71 -4.74
CA ALA A 223 18.50 14.83 -3.80
C ALA A 223 19.74 15.72 -3.84
N ALA A 224 20.94 15.11 -3.89
CA ALA A 224 22.18 15.85 -4.07
C ALA A 224 22.25 16.57 -5.43
N SER A 225 21.75 15.95 -6.50
CA SER A 225 21.67 16.57 -7.83
C SER A 225 20.69 17.75 -7.85
N ALA A 226 19.53 17.62 -7.20
CA ALA A 226 18.57 18.71 -7.02
C ALA A 226 19.16 19.86 -6.19
N GLY A 227 19.88 19.54 -5.11
CA GLY A 227 20.62 20.52 -4.31
C GLY A 227 21.71 21.23 -5.11
N TYR A 228 22.46 20.50 -5.93
CA TYR A 228 23.45 21.12 -6.82
C TYR A 228 22.78 22.09 -7.80
N ALA A 229 21.67 21.69 -8.44
CA ALA A 229 20.93 22.54 -9.36
C ALA A 229 20.37 23.80 -8.67
N LEU A 230 19.88 23.67 -7.43
CA LEU A 230 19.49 24.82 -6.61
C LEU A 230 20.68 25.74 -6.31
N GLY A 231 21.81 25.19 -5.87
CA GLY A 231 23.02 25.97 -5.60
C GLY A 231 23.50 26.73 -6.84
N HIS A 232 23.44 26.09 -8.01
CA HIS A 232 23.78 26.71 -9.28
C HIS A 232 22.85 27.87 -9.62
N PHE A 233 21.55 27.66 -9.42
CA PHE A 233 20.52 28.67 -9.64
C PHE A 233 20.74 29.91 -8.76
N TRP A 234 21.14 29.73 -7.50
CA TRP A 234 21.47 30.83 -6.59
C TRP A 234 22.78 31.55 -6.92
N ALA A 235 23.77 30.83 -7.46
CA ALA A 235 25.11 31.37 -7.70
C ALA A 235 25.21 32.23 -8.97
N GLU A 236 24.44 31.94 -10.01
CA GLU A 236 24.45 32.72 -11.28
C GLU A 236 23.04 33.17 -11.71
N PRO A 237 22.42 34.15 -11.03
CA PRO A 237 21.11 34.66 -11.43
C PRO A 237 21.11 35.31 -12.82
N THR A 238 22.27 35.84 -13.25
CA THR A 238 22.39 36.74 -14.41
C THR A 238 22.75 36.06 -15.73
N HIS A 239 23.33 34.85 -15.71
CA HIS A 239 23.79 34.19 -16.94
C HIS A 239 22.72 33.33 -17.63
N TYR A 240 21.66 32.96 -16.92
CA TYR A 240 20.69 32.00 -17.44
C TYR A 240 19.48 32.62 -18.12
N VAL A 241 19.26 33.94 -18.07
CA VAL A 241 17.93 34.47 -18.43
C VAL A 241 17.97 35.73 -19.31
N PRO A 242 17.37 35.70 -20.52
CA PRO A 242 17.25 36.85 -21.40
C PRO A 242 16.34 37.92 -20.79
N GLN A 243 16.72 39.19 -20.92
CA GLN A 243 16.22 40.34 -20.16
C GLN A 243 14.68 40.50 -20.08
N ASP A 244 13.91 39.94 -21.02
CA ASP A 244 12.46 40.18 -21.14
C ASP A 244 11.55 39.05 -20.62
N SER A 245 12.10 37.89 -20.23
CA SER A 245 11.31 36.73 -19.74
C SER A 245 11.76 36.21 -18.35
N THR A 246 12.48 37.06 -17.59
CA THR A 246 13.42 36.57 -16.57
C THR A 246 12.84 36.02 -15.27
N THR A 247 11.84 36.67 -14.69
CA THR A 247 11.40 36.33 -13.33
C THR A 247 10.60 35.03 -13.29
N TRP A 248 9.85 34.70 -14.34
CA TRP A 248 8.92 33.58 -14.33
C TRP A 248 9.58 32.23 -14.55
N GLY A 249 10.52 32.15 -15.50
CA GLY A 249 11.32 30.94 -15.71
C GLY A 249 12.12 30.57 -14.45
N MET A 250 12.58 31.59 -13.71
CA MET A 250 13.27 31.43 -12.43
C MET A 250 12.36 30.81 -11.37
N VAL A 251 11.17 31.37 -11.15
CA VAL A 251 10.20 30.85 -10.18
C VAL A 251 9.80 29.42 -10.54
N ALA A 252 9.51 29.14 -11.81
CA ALA A 252 9.11 27.81 -12.25
C ALA A 252 10.21 26.76 -12.03
N CYS A 253 11.47 27.07 -12.35
CA CYS A 253 12.61 26.18 -12.08
C CYS A 253 12.78 25.90 -10.58
N PHE A 254 12.68 26.94 -9.75
CA PHE A 254 12.81 26.82 -8.30
C PHE A 254 11.68 25.96 -7.71
N CYS A 255 10.43 26.24 -8.09
CA CYS A 255 9.26 25.44 -7.69
C CYS A 255 9.41 23.98 -8.12
N TRP A 256 9.88 23.72 -9.33
CA TRP A 256 10.11 22.37 -9.82
C TRP A 256 11.17 21.63 -8.98
N LEU A 257 12.32 22.26 -8.69
CA LEU A 257 13.37 21.65 -7.87
C LEU A 257 12.88 21.34 -6.45
N LEU A 258 12.11 22.25 -5.84
CA LEU A 258 11.48 21.99 -4.53
C LEU A 258 10.52 20.81 -4.58
N ASN A 259 9.68 20.72 -5.62
CA ASN A 259 8.78 19.58 -5.79
C ASN A 259 9.55 18.26 -5.93
N VAL A 260 10.64 18.23 -6.69
CA VAL A 260 11.47 17.03 -6.83
C VAL A 260 12.08 16.62 -5.49
N ILE A 261 12.54 17.57 -4.67
CA ILE A 261 13.09 17.28 -3.33
C ILE A 261 12.02 16.69 -2.41
N VAL A 262 10.84 17.32 -2.36
CA VAL A 262 9.70 16.80 -1.57
C VAL A 262 9.31 15.41 -2.04
N TRP A 263 9.22 15.21 -3.35
CA TRP A 263 8.90 13.93 -3.95
C TRP A 263 9.91 12.83 -3.58
N LEU A 264 11.21 13.11 -3.61
CA LEU A 264 12.25 12.15 -3.20
C LEU A 264 12.16 11.79 -1.71
N ALA A 265 11.82 12.74 -0.84
CA ALA A 265 11.57 12.46 0.57
C ALA A 265 10.35 11.55 0.76
N LEU A 266 9.29 11.77 -0.02
CA LEU A 266 8.11 10.91 -0.03
C LEU A 266 8.41 9.51 -0.58
N CYS A 267 9.27 9.38 -1.61
CA CYS A 267 9.71 8.08 -2.11
C CYS A 267 10.45 7.26 -1.05
N GLU A 268 11.31 7.90 -0.24
CA GLU A 268 11.98 7.23 0.87
C GLU A 268 11.01 6.86 2.00
N ALA A 269 10.02 7.70 2.29
CA ALA A 269 8.97 7.37 3.25
C ALA A 269 8.13 6.16 2.76
N ASP A 270 7.73 6.16 1.49
CA ASP A 270 7.01 5.05 0.86
C ASP A 270 7.79 3.74 0.95
N ARG A 271 9.11 3.77 0.68
CA ARG A 271 9.99 2.60 0.79
C ARG A 271 9.99 2.01 2.21
N ARG A 272 10.08 2.86 3.24
CA ARG A 272 10.04 2.42 4.64
C ARG A 272 8.68 1.84 5.02
N TRP A 273 7.59 2.45 4.54
CA TRP A 273 6.24 1.88 4.69
C TRP A 273 6.11 0.52 3.99
N GLU A 274 6.74 0.36 2.83
CA GLU A 274 6.77 -0.90 2.10
C GLU A 274 7.50 -2.00 2.88
N ASP A 275 8.67 -1.70 3.45
CA ASP A 275 9.46 -2.61 4.28
C ASP A 275 8.67 -3.11 5.49
N SER A 276 8.02 -2.20 6.23
CA SER A 276 7.22 -2.59 7.40
C SER A 276 6.06 -3.51 7.04
N ALA A 277 5.34 -3.23 5.96
CA ALA A 277 4.23 -4.10 5.60
C ALA A 277 4.68 -5.37 4.87
N HIS A 278 5.94 -5.44 4.40
CA HIS A 278 6.58 -6.72 4.11
C HIS A 278 6.79 -7.54 5.40
N MET A 279 7.26 -6.93 6.48
CA MET A 279 7.39 -7.61 7.78
C MET A 279 6.04 -8.11 8.31
N GLU A 280 4.96 -7.33 8.19
CA GLU A 280 3.60 -7.77 8.54
C GLU A 280 3.14 -8.97 7.72
N SER A 281 3.46 -9.00 6.42
CA SER A 281 3.18 -10.15 5.54
C SER A 281 3.95 -11.39 6.00
N VAL A 282 5.25 -11.23 6.34
CA VAL A 282 6.08 -12.32 6.89
C VAL A 282 5.50 -12.85 8.20
N GLN A 283 5.04 -11.98 9.09
CA GLN A 283 4.35 -12.36 10.33
C GLN A 283 3.10 -13.21 10.07
N LEU A 284 2.30 -12.88 9.04
CA LEU A 284 1.14 -13.67 8.63
C LEU A 284 1.50 -15.01 7.95
N TYR A 285 2.72 -15.19 7.46
CA TYR A 285 3.20 -16.48 6.95
C TYR A 285 3.85 -17.37 8.01
N GLN A 286 4.24 -16.83 9.16
CA GLN A 286 5.01 -17.56 10.16
C GLN A 286 4.24 -18.77 10.72
N GLY A 287 4.57 -19.96 10.22
CA GLY A 287 3.89 -21.22 10.55
C GLY A 287 2.59 -21.48 9.79
N TYR A 288 2.13 -20.55 8.95
CA TYR A 288 0.98 -20.76 8.07
C TYR A 288 1.43 -21.39 6.75
N THR A 289 0.88 -22.54 6.42
CA THR A 289 1.28 -23.35 5.25
C THR A 289 0.54 -22.95 3.96
N GLY A 290 -0.41 -22.02 4.04
CA GLY A 290 -1.35 -21.73 2.94
C GLY A 290 -2.59 -22.65 2.93
N ARG A 291 -2.71 -23.60 3.87
CA ARG A 291 -3.80 -24.57 3.91
C ARG A 291 -4.63 -24.46 5.18
N LEU A 292 -5.95 -24.51 5.06
CA LEU A 292 -6.84 -24.40 6.23
C LEU A 292 -6.68 -25.59 7.18
N PHE A 293 -6.35 -26.77 6.64
CA PHE A 293 -6.23 -28.01 7.40
C PHE A 293 -5.09 -27.99 8.41
N ASP A 294 -4.07 -27.17 8.22
CA ASP A 294 -2.92 -27.13 9.11
C ASP A 294 -3.14 -26.21 10.32
N ALA A 295 -4.26 -25.48 10.33
CA ALA A 295 -4.67 -24.66 11.46
C ALA A 295 -5.03 -25.53 12.68
N LYS A 296 -4.57 -25.11 13.85
CA LYS A 296 -4.68 -25.79 15.13
C LYS A 296 -5.79 -25.19 15.99
N ALA A 297 -6.25 -25.97 16.97
CA ALA A 297 -7.24 -25.56 17.96
C ALA A 297 -6.85 -26.07 19.34
N SER A 298 -7.27 -25.36 20.39
CA SER A 298 -7.14 -25.84 21.76
C SER A 298 -8.03 -27.06 22.02
N ALA A 299 -9.23 -27.09 21.42
CA ALA A 299 -10.14 -28.24 21.41
C ALA A 299 -10.16 -28.86 20.00
N ALA A 300 -9.90 -30.16 19.89
CA ALA A 300 -9.84 -30.84 18.59
C ALA A 300 -11.21 -30.86 17.88
N GLU A 301 -12.28 -30.89 18.65
CA GLU A 301 -13.67 -30.89 18.20
C GLU A 301 -14.02 -29.60 17.45
N ASP A 302 -13.57 -28.44 17.95
CA ASP A 302 -13.78 -27.14 17.30
C ASP A 302 -13.18 -27.15 15.89
N ARG A 303 -11.95 -27.67 15.77
CA ARG A 303 -11.27 -27.80 14.48
C ARG A 303 -12.08 -28.65 13.52
N GLN A 304 -12.59 -29.78 13.97
CA GLN A 304 -13.39 -30.68 13.13
C GLN A 304 -14.71 -30.04 12.71
N ARG A 305 -15.42 -29.37 13.63
CA ARG A 305 -16.70 -28.70 13.34
C ARG A 305 -16.54 -27.56 12.34
N ILE A 306 -15.54 -26.70 12.55
CA ILE A 306 -15.25 -25.57 11.65
C ILE A 306 -14.88 -26.07 10.26
N LEU A 307 -13.93 -27.01 10.16
CA LEU A 307 -13.51 -27.54 8.86
C LEU A 307 -14.67 -28.23 8.14
N ARG A 308 -15.51 -28.96 8.87
CA ARG A 308 -16.73 -29.58 8.32
C ARG A 308 -17.67 -28.52 7.76
N GLU A 309 -17.97 -27.46 8.49
CA GLU A 309 -18.88 -26.40 8.04
C GLU A 309 -18.36 -25.68 6.77
N ILE A 310 -17.06 -25.37 6.73
CA ILE A 310 -16.44 -24.74 5.55
C ILE A 310 -16.51 -25.68 4.33
N ARG A 311 -16.23 -26.96 4.55
CA ARG A 311 -16.24 -28.00 3.51
C ARG A 311 -17.63 -28.27 2.97
N GLU A 312 -18.64 -28.39 3.83
CA GLU A 312 -20.04 -28.62 3.45
C GLU A 312 -20.57 -27.50 2.54
N GLN A 313 -20.02 -26.29 2.66
CA GLN A 313 -20.34 -25.17 1.76
C GLN A 313 -19.45 -25.07 0.52
N GLY A 314 -18.43 -25.93 0.38
CA GLY A 314 -17.50 -25.91 -0.75
C GLY A 314 -16.64 -24.65 -0.83
N LYS A 315 -16.43 -23.94 0.30
CA LYS A 315 -15.74 -22.63 0.31
C LYS A 315 -14.26 -22.71 0.70
N GLU A 316 -13.69 -23.90 0.91
CA GLU A 316 -12.30 -24.08 1.36
C GLU A 316 -11.31 -23.29 0.49
N CYS A 317 -11.32 -23.52 -0.82
CA CYS A 317 -10.38 -22.88 -1.76
C CYS A 317 -10.62 -21.35 -1.87
N GLU A 318 -11.85 -20.86 -1.61
CA GLU A 318 -12.14 -19.42 -1.61
C GLU A 318 -11.65 -18.71 -0.35
N VAL A 319 -11.67 -19.38 0.80
CA VAL A 319 -11.15 -18.85 2.07
C VAL A 319 -9.62 -18.79 2.02
N GLU A 320 -8.97 -19.86 1.55
CA GLU A 320 -7.52 -19.88 1.31
C GLU A 320 -7.13 -18.73 0.37
N HIS A 321 -7.88 -18.53 -0.71
CA HIS A 321 -7.69 -17.42 -1.64
C HIS A 321 -7.85 -16.05 -0.96
N ALA A 322 -8.88 -15.85 -0.14
CA ALA A 322 -9.11 -14.59 0.54
C ALA A 322 -8.00 -14.25 1.55
N ILE A 323 -7.50 -15.24 2.29
CA ILE A 323 -6.36 -15.13 3.19
C ILE A 323 -5.09 -14.79 2.39
N GLN A 324 -4.84 -15.49 1.29
CA GLN A 324 -3.69 -15.26 0.42
C GLN A 324 -3.67 -13.84 -0.14
N VAL A 325 -4.81 -13.32 -0.61
CA VAL A 325 -4.97 -11.94 -1.06
C VAL A 325 -4.70 -10.96 0.08
N LEU A 326 -5.21 -11.21 1.29
CA LEU A 326 -4.93 -10.35 2.45
C LEU A 326 -3.44 -10.29 2.74
N ILE A 327 -2.75 -11.43 2.78
CA ILE A 327 -1.32 -11.51 3.11
C ILE A 327 -0.47 -10.78 2.08
N ASN A 328 -0.79 -10.90 0.78
CA ASN A 328 -0.04 -10.27 -0.29
C ASN A 328 -0.34 -8.76 -0.40
N ALA A 329 -1.61 -8.38 -0.36
CA ALA A 329 -2.04 -7.00 -0.57
C ALA A 329 -1.98 -6.15 0.72
N GLY A 330 -2.12 -6.76 1.90
CA GLY A 330 -2.38 -6.08 3.17
C GLY A 330 -3.85 -5.66 3.38
N ILE A 331 -4.73 -5.99 2.42
CA ILE A 331 -6.18 -5.81 2.47
C ILE A 331 -6.85 -6.85 1.55
N SER A 332 -8.04 -7.34 1.89
CA SER A 332 -8.85 -8.20 1.04
C SER A 332 -10.22 -7.57 0.80
N THR A 333 -10.42 -7.04 -0.41
CA THR A 333 -11.71 -6.54 -0.91
C THR A 333 -12.24 -7.42 -2.03
N ARG A 334 -13.53 -7.29 -2.37
CA ARG A 334 -14.11 -8.03 -3.50
C ARG A 334 -13.37 -7.74 -4.81
N GLY A 335 -13.00 -6.47 -5.05
CA GLY A 335 -12.28 -6.05 -6.25
C GLY A 335 -10.89 -6.66 -6.37
N LEU A 336 -10.14 -6.72 -5.26
CA LEU A 336 -8.80 -7.33 -5.25
C LEU A 336 -8.85 -8.85 -5.38
N ARG A 337 -9.80 -9.52 -4.72
CA ARG A 337 -10.01 -10.97 -4.91
C ARG A 337 -10.36 -11.29 -6.36
N GLN A 338 -11.20 -10.48 -7.00
CA GLN A 338 -11.53 -10.65 -8.41
C GLN A 338 -10.30 -10.44 -9.31
N ALA A 339 -9.51 -9.38 -9.07
CA ALA A 339 -8.31 -9.11 -9.85
C ALA A 339 -7.28 -10.23 -9.74
N ASP A 340 -7.05 -10.75 -8.53
CA ASP A 340 -6.12 -11.85 -8.28
C ASP A 340 -6.57 -13.16 -8.95
N ARG A 341 -7.88 -13.48 -8.95
CA ARG A 341 -8.45 -14.61 -9.72
C ARG A 341 -8.19 -14.49 -11.23
N LEU A 342 -8.07 -13.27 -11.74
CA LEU A 342 -7.74 -12.98 -13.14
C LEU A 342 -6.22 -12.95 -13.40
N GLY A 343 -5.40 -13.32 -12.41
CA GLY A 343 -3.94 -13.39 -12.51
C GLY A 343 -3.21 -12.06 -12.30
N VAL A 344 -3.90 -11.03 -11.81
CA VAL A 344 -3.28 -9.73 -11.48
C VAL A 344 -2.53 -9.86 -10.16
N ASP A 345 -1.23 -9.55 -10.16
CA ASP A 345 -0.47 -9.44 -8.91
C ASP A 345 -0.94 -8.26 -8.06
N VAL A 346 -1.68 -8.57 -6.99
CA VAL A 346 -2.23 -7.61 -6.01
C VAL A 346 -1.28 -7.29 -4.86
N SER A 347 -0.01 -7.70 -4.93
CA SER A 347 0.97 -7.44 -3.86
C SER A 347 1.09 -5.95 -3.57
N GLY A 348 0.92 -5.58 -2.29
CA GLY A 348 0.95 -4.18 -1.85
C GLY A 348 -0.29 -3.34 -2.17
N ALA A 349 -1.33 -3.90 -2.79
CA ALA A 349 -2.51 -3.14 -3.20
C ALA A 349 -3.36 -2.56 -2.04
N GLY A 350 -3.07 -2.88 -0.78
CA GLY A 350 -3.65 -2.20 0.38
C GLY A 350 -2.96 -0.90 0.78
N ARG A 351 -1.94 -0.48 0.02
CA ARG A 351 -1.10 0.69 0.30
C ARG A 351 -1.06 1.59 -0.92
N TRP A 352 -1.34 2.87 -0.73
CA TRP A 352 -1.09 3.89 -1.74
C TRP A 352 0.24 4.58 -1.43
N ARG A 353 0.92 5.06 -2.48
CA ARG A 353 2.23 5.70 -2.40
C ARG A 353 2.06 7.20 -2.34
N ALA A 354 2.51 7.84 -1.27
CA ALA A 354 2.40 9.29 -1.10
C ALA A 354 3.20 10.04 -2.17
N SER A 355 4.33 9.48 -2.61
CA SER A 355 5.13 10.03 -3.72
C SER A 355 4.34 10.11 -5.02
N LEU A 356 3.56 9.07 -5.36
CA LEU A 356 2.74 9.06 -6.58
C LEU A 356 1.56 10.03 -6.49
N VAL A 357 0.93 10.12 -5.32
CA VAL A 357 -0.14 11.11 -5.08
C VAL A 357 0.41 12.52 -5.21
N HIS A 358 1.56 12.81 -4.57
CA HIS A 358 2.21 14.11 -4.68
C HIS A 358 2.56 14.44 -6.13
N ALA A 359 3.17 13.51 -6.86
CA ALA A 359 3.52 13.73 -8.25
C ALA A 359 2.28 13.98 -9.13
N ALA A 360 1.17 13.28 -8.87
CA ALA A 360 -0.11 13.49 -9.56
C ALA A 360 -0.67 14.89 -9.27
N LEU A 361 -0.69 15.30 -8.00
CA LEU A 361 -1.14 16.64 -7.60
C LEU A 361 -0.25 17.74 -8.16
N THR A 362 1.07 17.52 -8.20
CA THR A 362 2.01 18.48 -8.80
C THR A 362 1.75 18.62 -10.30
N GLY A 363 1.58 17.51 -11.02
CA GLY A 363 1.36 17.53 -12.47
C GLY A 363 -0.02 18.04 -12.90
N LEU A 364 -1.08 17.68 -12.16
CA LEU A 364 -2.46 17.99 -12.54
C LEU A 364 -3.04 19.25 -11.88
N VAL A 365 -2.44 19.72 -10.78
CA VAL A 365 -3.00 20.85 -10.02
C VAL A 365 -1.96 21.96 -9.87
N ALA A 366 -0.84 21.68 -9.20
CA ALA A 366 0.13 22.73 -8.88
C ALA A 366 0.75 23.35 -10.13
N TRP A 367 1.07 22.52 -11.13
CA TRP A 367 1.68 22.99 -12.37
C TRP A 367 0.71 23.80 -13.25
N PRO A 368 -0.52 23.33 -13.55
CA PRO A 368 -1.52 24.17 -14.24
C PRO A 368 -1.85 25.47 -13.49
N LEU A 369 -1.91 25.45 -12.16
CA LEU A 369 -2.09 26.68 -11.37
C LEU A 369 -0.94 27.66 -11.56
N LEU A 370 0.30 27.17 -11.56
CA LEU A 370 1.46 27.99 -11.84
C LEU A 370 1.37 28.60 -13.24
N GLU A 371 1.02 27.79 -14.26
CA GLU A 371 0.82 28.28 -15.63
C GLU A 371 -0.27 29.34 -15.75
N LEU A 372 -1.41 29.18 -15.07
CA LEU A 372 -2.44 30.22 -15.06
C LEU A 372 -1.93 31.52 -14.42
N ALA A 373 -1.11 31.42 -13.37
CA ALA A 373 -0.54 32.58 -12.70
C ALA A 373 0.53 33.29 -13.54
N VAL A 374 1.31 32.55 -14.34
CA VAL A 374 2.41 33.12 -15.14
C VAL A 374 2.04 33.39 -16.61
N GLY A 375 0.88 32.94 -17.06
CA GLY A 375 0.46 32.93 -18.45
C GLY A 375 0.59 31.53 -19.06
N SER A 376 -0.49 31.05 -19.67
CA SER A 376 -0.53 29.72 -20.30
C SER A 376 0.50 29.62 -21.44
N ARG A 377 1.19 28.49 -21.49
CA ARG A 377 2.10 28.14 -22.61
C ARG A 377 1.32 27.84 -23.89
N CYS A 378 0.05 27.49 -23.76
CA CYS A 378 -0.84 27.24 -24.89
C CYS A 378 -1.46 28.57 -25.35
N GLN A 379 -1.11 28.98 -26.58
CA GLN A 379 -1.64 30.20 -27.19
C GLN A 379 -2.83 29.91 -28.13
N GLY A 380 -3.59 30.95 -28.47
CA GLY A 380 -4.67 30.87 -29.45
C GLY A 380 -5.85 30.00 -28.99
N ALA A 381 -6.26 29.04 -29.81
CA ALA A 381 -7.42 28.20 -29.54
C ALA A 381 -7.23 27.19 -28.39
N TRP A 382 -6.02 27.12 -27.80
CA TRP A 382 -5.65 26.14 -26.78
C TRP A 382 -5.50 26.73 -25.37
N THR A 383 -5.78 28.01 -25.16
CA THR A 383 -5.62 28.67 -23.85
C THR A 383 -6.48 28.05 -22.74
N TRP A 384 -7.64 27.48 -23.09
CA TRP A 384 -8.55 26.82 -22.16
C TRP A 384 -8.02 25.47 -21.63
N LEU A 385 -6.97 24.93 -22.24
CA LEU A 385 -6.44 23.61 -21.89
C LEU A 385 -5.83 23.56 -20.49
N THR A 386 -5.18 24.65 -20.05
CA THR A 386 -4.66 24.74 -18.67
C THR A 386 -5.80 24.73 -17.65
N GLU A 387 -6.93 25.36 -17.96
CA GLU A 387 -8.14 25.32 -17.10
C GLU A 387 -8.75 23.93 -17.05
N LEU A 388 -8.80 23.22 -18.19
CA LEU A 388 -9.26 21.82 -18.23
C LEU A 388 -8.37 20.94 -17.36
N LEU A 389 -7.05 21.01 -17.52
CA LEU A 389 -6.09 20.23 -16.73
C LEU A 389 -6.28 20.45 -15.23
N LEU A 390 -6.44 21.71 -14.82
CA LEU A 390 -6.70 22.06 -13.42
C LEU A 390 -8.03 21.47 -12.93
N ALA A 391 -9.10 21.58 -13.73
CA ALA A 391 -10.40 21.03 -13.37
C ALA A 391 -10.34 19.50 -13.21
N GLU A 392 -9.67 18.80 -14.13
CA GLU A 392 -9.43 17.36 -14.06
C GLU A 392 -8.61 16.97 -12.84
N GLY A 393 -7.55 17.73 -12.53
CA GLY A 393 -6.73 17.54 -11.34
C GLY A 393 -7.49 17.71 -10.04
N CYS A 394 -8.32 18.76 -9.94
CA CYS A 394 -9.19 18.99 -8.79
C CYS A 394 -10.22 17.86 -8.64
N LEU A 395 -10.83 17.42 -9.74
CA LEU A 395 -11.79 16.30 -9.73
C LEU A 395 -11.12 14.99 -9.31
N TRP A 396 -9.90 14.73 -9.80
CA TRP A 396 -9.12 13.56 -9.40
C TRP A 396 -8.76 13.61 -7.92
N ALA A 397 -8.31 14.76 -7.40
CA ALA A 397 -7.99 14.92 -5.99
C ALA A 397 -9.22 14.73 -5.08
N LEU A 398 -10.38 15.25 -5.49
CA LEU A 398 -11.64 15.07 -4.77
C LEU A 398 -12.06 13.59 -4.75
N THR A 399 -12.05 12.94 -5.91
CA THR A 399 -12.41 11.51 -6.01
C THR A 399 -11.43 10.62 -5.24
N PHE A 400 -10.13 10.90 -5.29
CA PHE A 400 -9.11 10.23 -4.50
C PHE A 400 -9.39 10.32 -2.99
N CYS A 401 -9.79 11.51 -2.50
CA CYS A 401 -10.18 11.71 -1.10
C CYS A 401 -11.44 10.91 -0.71
N LEU A 402 -12.35 10.64 -1.65
CA LEU A 402 -13.57 9.86 -1.41
C LEU A 402 -13.36 8.34 -1.55
N PHE A 403 -12.30 7.91 -2.22
CA PHE A 403 -12.03 6.49 -2.43
C PHE A 403 -11.62 5.75 -1.15
N ASP A 404 -12.01 4.47 -1.12
CA ASP A 404 -11.48 3.49 -0.18
C ASP A 404 -10.00 3.20 -0.42
N SER A 405 -9.36 2.54 0.55
CA SER A 405 -7.90 2.32 0.55
C SER A 405 -7.38 1.55 -0.67
N ASP A 406 -8.13 0.56 -1.16
CA ASP A 406 -7.76 -0.25 -2.33
C ASP A 406 -7.98 0.48 -3.66
N ARG A 407 -8.95 1.39 -3.72
CA ARG A 407 -9.13 2.26 -4.88
C ARG A 407 -8.07 3.35 -4.93
N ARG A 408 -7.68 3.92 -3.79
CA ARG A 408 -6.57 4.89 -3.71
C ARG A 408 -5.24 4.29 -4.17
N SER A 409 -4.94 3.06 -3.76
CA SER A 409 -3.70 2.38 -4.16
C SER A 409 -3.63 2.10 -5.65
N PHE A 410 -4.79 1.95 -6.32
CA PHE A 410 -4.87 1.83 -7.77
C PHE A 410 -4.86 3.19 -8.48
N ALA A 411 -5.59 4.19 -7.96
CA ALA A 411 -5.72 5.51 -8.57
C ALA A 411 -4.40 6.29 -8.65
N ALA A 412 -3.53 6.19 -7.65
CA ALA A 412 -2.25 6.90 -7.65
C ALA A 412 -1.30 6.44 -8.77
N PRO A 413 -1.05 5.13 -8.97
CA PRO A 413 -0.34 4.63 -10.15
C PRO A 413 -1.03 4.94 -11.48
N VAL A 414 -2.37 4.90 -11.56
CA VAL A 414 -3.11 5.30 -12.76
C VAL A 414 -2.75 6.74 -13.16
N ALA A 415 -2.81 7.69 -12.22
CA ALA A 415 -2.45 9.08 -12.50
C ALA A 415 -0.97 9.19 -12.92
N ALA A 416 -0.07 8.47 -12.26
CA ALA A 416 1.34 8.46 -12.65
C ALA A 416 1.57 7.96 -14.08
N VAL A 417 0.87 6.91 -14.46
CA VAL A 417 1.00 6.27 -15.77
C VAL A 417 0.35 7.08 -16.89
N CYS A 418 -0.86 7.60 -16.67
CA CYS A 418 -1.63 8.29 -17.70
C CYS A 418 -1.22 9.76 -17.87
N VAL A 419 -0.65 10.39 -16.85
CA VAL A 419 -0.37 11.84 -16.83
C VAL A 419 1.12 12.09 -16.71
N ILE A 420 1.75 11.59 -15.64
CA ILE A 420 3.10 12.00 -15.25
C ILE A 420 4.13 11.44 -16.24
N PHE A 421 4.07 10.15 -16.58
CA PHE A 421 5.03 9.55 -17.50
C PHE A 421 4.95 10.13 -18.92
N PRO A 422 3.77 10.30 -19.55
CA PRO A 422 3.68 10.98 -20.84
C PRO A 422 4.22 12.41 -20.79
N GLY A 423 3.82 13.19 -19.78
CA GLY A 423 4.29 14.56 -19.60
C GLY A 423 5.81 14.66 -19.45
N ALA A 424 6.38 13.87 -18.54
CA ALA A 424 7.82 13.82 -18.31
C ALA A 424 8.59 13.33 -19.55
N SER A 425 8.02 12.40 -20.31
CA SER A 425 8.63 11.87 -21.54
C SER A 425 8.64 12.90 -22.66
N CYS A 426 7.52 13.62 -22.87
CA CYS A 426 7.46 14.75 -23.80
C CYS A 426 8.52 15.81 -23.43
N TRP A 427 8.62 16.15 -22.15
CA TRP A 427 9.62 17.09 -21.63
C TRP A 427 11.06 16.63 -21.86
N LEU A 428 11.34 15.35 -21.62
CA LEU A 428 12.67 14.78 -21.86
C LEU A 428 13.04 14.86 -23.35
N VAL A 429 12.13 14.45 -24.23
CA VAL A 429 12.37 14.48 -25.69
C VAL A 429 12.62 15.91 -26.16
N GLN A 430 11.84 16.89 -25.69
CA GLN A 430 12.05 18.31 -26.01
C GLN A 430 13.41 18.81 -25.53
N SER A 431 13.79 18.45 -24.29
CA SER A 431 15.08 18.84 -23.71
C SER A 431 16.28 18.28 -24.49
N ILE A 432 16.13 17.11 -25.11
CA ILE A 432 17.16 16.48 -25.96
C ILE A 432 17.14 17.07 -27.38
N ALA A 433 15.97 17.32 -27.96
CA ALA A 433 15.82 17.72 -29.35
C ALA A 433 16.24 19.18 -29.63
N ALA A 434 16.15 20.07 -28.63
CA ALA A 434 16.46 21.48 -28.80
C ALA A 434 17.41 22.01 -27.70
N PRO A 435 18.67 21.52 -27.65
CA PRO A 435 19.64 21.98 -26.67
C PRO A 435 19.90 23.48 -26.87
N GLY A 436 19.54 24.30 -25.89
CA GLY A 436 19.76 25.75 -25.90
C GLY A 436 18.55 26.61 -26.30
N LYS A 437 17.42 26.02 -26.73
CA LYS A 437 16.14 26.75 -26.75
C LYS A 437 15.50 26.64 -25.37
N TYR A 438 15.05 27.77 -24.82
CA TYR A 438 14.39 27.79 -23.52
C TYR A 438 13.11 26.97 -23.57
N LEU A 439 12.86 26.24 -22.48
CA LEU A 439 11.73 25.32 -22.23
C LEU A 439 10.31 25.94 -22.38
N LEU A 440 10.23 27.22 -22.74
CA LEU A 440 9.01 28.01 -22.76
C LEU A 440 8.49 28.30 -24.17
N ASP A 441 9.28 28.08 -25.23
CA ASP A 441 8.84 28.39 -26.60
C ASP A 441 8.13 27.19 -27.27
N ASP A 442 6.82 27.38 -27.50
CA ASP A 442 5.96 26.78 -28.55
C ASP A 442 5.47 25.33 -28.49
N THR A 443 5.65 24.55 -27.42
CA THR A 443 5.15 23.15 -27.42
C THR A 443 4.13 22.82 -26.33
N CYS A 444 2.90 23.29 -26.54
CA CYS A 444 1.66 22.90 -25.84
C CYS A 444 1.31 21.38 -25.98
N TRP A 445 2.07 20.61 -26.75
CA TRP A 445 1.78 19.19 -27.03
C TRP A 445 1.72 18.30 -25.79
N ALA A 446 2.56 18.55 -24.78
CA ALA A 446 2.51 17.79 -23.53
C ALA A 446 1.18 18.03 -22.83
N ASP A 447 0.76 19.29 -22.73
CA ASP A 447 -0.50 19.68 -22.10
C ASP A 447 -1.69 19.15 -22.90
N VAL A 448 -1.61 19.10 -24.24
CA VAL A 448 -2.65 18.53 -25.12
C VAL A 448 -2.80 17.03 -24.87
N LEU A 449 -1.68 16.30 -24.83
CA LEU A 449 -1.70 14.86 -24.57
C LEU A 449 -2.24 14.56 -23.17
N ILE A 450 -1.83 15.32 -22.16
CA ILE A 450 -2.29 15.13 -20.80
C ILE A 450 -3.76 15.51 -20.69
N GLY A 451 -4.17 16.72 -21.10
CA GLY A 451 -5.53 17.22 -20.87
C GLY A 451 -6.60 16.54 -21.72
N LEU A 452 -6.29 16.14 -22.95
CA LEU A 452 -7.31 15.51 -23.82
C LEU A 452 -7.33 13.98 -23.73
N VAL A 453 -6.27 13.35 -23.22
CA VAL A 453 -6.16 11.89 -23.16
C VAL A 453 -5.80 11.41 -21.76
N GLY A 454 -4.69 11.89 -21.22
CA GLY A 454 -4.14 11.43 -19.93
C GLY A 454 -5.08 11.63 -18.75
N GLY A 455 -5.61 12.83 -18.57
CA GLY A 455 -6.49 13.23 -17.47
C GLY A 455 -7.85 12.53 -17.51
N PRO A 456 -8.60 12.54 -18.63
CA PRO A 456 -9.85 11.79 -18.75
C PRO A 456 -9.65 10.29 -18.49
N LEU A 457 -8.58 9.69 -19.04
CA LEU A 457 -8.27 8.29 -18.83
C LEU A 457 -7.91 8.01 -17.36
N ALA A 458 -7.16 8.89 -16.71
CA ALA A 458 -6.82 8.77 -15.30
C ALA A 458 -8.07 8.80 -14.41
N LEU A 459 -9.02 9.69 -14.69
CA LEU A 459 -10.30 9.78 -13.98
C LEU A 459 -11.16 8.52 -14.16
N VAL A 460 -11.32 8.06 -15.41
CA VAL A 460 -12.12 6.86 -15.73
C VAL A 460 -11.52 5.61 -15.08
N LEU A 461 -10.22 5.36 -15.27
CA LEU A 461 -9.58 4.16 -14.70
C LEU A 461 -9.54 4.21 -13.16
N SER A 462 -9.29 5.38 -12.56
CA SER A 462 -9.29 5.53 -11.09
C SER A 462 -10.67 5.26 -10.50
N THR A 463 -11.75 5.69 -11.15
CA THR A 463 -13.13 5.48 -10.68
C THR A 463 -13.61 4.03 -10.87
N MET A 464 -13.19 3.36 -11.95
CA MET A 464 -13.48 1.94 -12.21
C MET A 464 -12.85 1.02 -11.14
N GLY A 465 -11.63 1.33 -10.70
CA GLY A 465 -10.87 0.51 -9.78
C GLY A 465 -10.37 -0.81 -10.38
N VAL A 466 -9.46 -1.49 -9.67
CA VAL A 466 -8.75 -2.66 -10.22
C VAL A 466 -9.67 -3.79 -10.65
N GLY A 467 -10.70 -4.14 -9.86
CA GLY A 467 -11.54 -5.31 -10.16
C GLY A 467 -12.26 -5.19 -11.51
N VAL A 468 -12.75 -3.98 -11.83
CA VAL A 468 -13.43 -3.69 -13.10
C VAL A 468 -12.41 -3.61 -14.24
N VAL A 469 -11.28 -2.92 -14.05
CA VAL A 469 -10.23 -2.82 -15.08
C VAL A 469 -9.67 -4.20 -15.42
N ALA A 470 -9.41 -5.04 -14.42
CA ALA A 470 -8.94 -6.42 -14.62
C ALA A 470 -9.96 -7.27 -15.39
N SER A 471 -11.25 -6.97 -15.26
CA SER A 471 -12.32 -7.72 -15.93
C SER A 471 -12.53 -7.33 -17.40
N VAL A 472 -11.84 -6.30 -17.90
CA VAL A 472 -11.92 -5.92 -19.33
C VAL A 472 -11.36 -7.08 -20.19
N PRO A 473 -12.12 -7.59 -21.17
CA PRO A 473 -11.69 -8.74 -21.97
C PRO A 473 -10.34 -8.51 -22.67
N ARG A 474 -9.54 -9.58 -22.76
CA ARG A 474 -8.23 -9.66 -23.46
C ARG A 474 -7.09 -8.84 -22.86
N CYS A 475 -7.30 -7.56 -22.52
CA CYS A 475 -6.23 -6.66 -22.05
C CYS A 475 -6.35 -6.25 -20.58
N GLY A 476 -7.50 -6.46 -19.94
CA GLY A 476 -7.77 -5.98 -18.57
C GLY A 476 -6.75 -6.44 -17.53
N PRO A 477 -6.45 -7.74 -17.40
CA PRO A 477 -5.49 -8.21 -16.40
C PRO A 477 -4.08 -7.68 -16.65
N ALA A 478 -3.64 -7.62 -17.92
CA ALA A 478 -2.34 -7.08 -18.28
C ALA A 478 -2.24 -5.58 -17.98
N LEU A 479 -3.28 -4.82 -18.28
CA LEU A 479 -3.38 -3.38 -17.98
C LEU A 479 -3.36 -3.14 -16.47
N ALA A 480 -4.20 -3.85 -15.72
CA ALA A 480 -4.27 -3.74 -14.26
C ALA A 480 -2.93 -4.12 -13.60
N HIS A 481 -2.30 -5.20 -14.05
CA HIS A 481 -1.00 -5.63 -13.58
C HIS A 481 0.10 -4.61 -13.88
N TRP A 482 0.12 -4.07 -15.10
CA TRP A 482 1.07 -3.03 -15.51
C TRP A 482 0.94 -1.76 -14.66
N ILE A 483 -0.29 -1.32 -14.41
CA ILE A 483 -0.56 -0.16 -13.55
C ILE A 483 -0.08 -0.44 -12.12
N PHE A 484 -0.37 -1.63 -11.56
CA PHE A 484 -0.03 -1.94 -10.18
C PHE A 484 1.45 -2.18 -9.92
N GLN A 485 2.13 -2.93 -10.79
CA GLN A 485 3.52 -3.34 -10.60
C GLN A 485 4.51 -2.37 -11.26
N GLY A 486 4.03 -1.49 -12.14
CA GLY A 486 4.89 -0.67 -13.00
C GLY A 486 5.55 -1.52 -14.08
N LEU A 487 6.32 -0.87 -14.96
CA LEU A 487 7.15 -1.56 -15.96
C LEU A 487 8.31 -2.29 -15.26
N SER A 488 8.10 -3.52 -14.79
CA SER A 488 9.23 -4.43 -14.64
C SER A 488 9.58 -4.97 -16.03
N TRP A 489 10.86 -4.84 -16.41
CA TRP A 489 11.36 -5.33 -17.70
C TRP A 489 11.03 -6.80 -17.96
N ARG A 490 10.87 -7.61 -16.91
CA ARG A 490 10.48 -9.01 -17.01
C ARG A 490 9.05 -9.15 -17.53
N ASP A 491 8.15 -8.25 -17.12
CA ASP A 491 6.73 -8.33 -17.48
C ASP A 491 6.49 -7.89 -18.91
N ILE A 492 7.23 -6.90 -19.40
CA ILE A 492 7.21 -6.49 -20.82
C ILE A 492 7.56 -7.69 -21.71
N ALA A 493 8.67 -8.38 -21.41
CA ALA A 493 9.08 -9.56 -22.17
C ALA A 493 8.02 -10.67 -22.11
N THR A 494 7.32 -10.82 -20.98
CA THR A 494 6.29 -11.86 -20.81
C THR A 494 5.01 -11.52 -21.56
N VAL A 495 4.59 -10.26 -21.62
CA VAL A 495 3.39 -9.81 -22.35
C VAL A 495 3.55 -10.01 -23.86
N PHE A 496 4.74 -9.72 -24.42
CA PHE A 496 5.01 -9.99 -25.83
C PHE A 496 5.09 -11.49 -26.17
N LEU A 497 5.46 -12.32 -25.18
CA LEU A 497 5.52 -13.78 -25.33
C LEU A 497 4.21 -14.50 -24.95
N TRP A 498 3.20 -13.78 -24.44
CA TRP A 498 1.95 -14.38 -23.95
C TRP A 498 1.06 -14.96 -25.06
N ARG A 499 1.41 -14.74 -26.34
CA ARG A 499 0.58 -15.13 -27.49
C ARG A 499 0.77 -16.57 -27.99
N THR A 500 1.62 -17.41 -27.39
CA THR A 500 1.94 -18.73 -27.99
C THR A 500 2.07 -19.94 -27.06
N ARG A 501 1.71 -19.87 -25.77
CA ARG A 501 1.72 -21.08 -24.93
C ARG A 501 0.51 -21.18 -24.01
N ASP A 502 -0.23 -22.28 -24.16
CA ASP A 502 -0.99 -22.91 -23.07
C ASP A 502 -0.02 -23.25 -21.94
N VAL A 503 0.26 -22.28 -21.08
CA VAL A 503 1.09 -22.50 -19.89
C VAL A 503 0.17 -23.09 -18.82
N PRO A 504 0.42 -24.31 -18.34
CA PRO A 504 -0.33 -24.87 -17.22
C PRO A 504 -0.21 -23.93 -16.02
N HIS A 505 -1.31 -23.70 -15.31
CA HIS A 505 -1.46 -22.79 -14.16
C HIS A 505 -0.54 -23.04 -12.94
N GLN A 506 0.55 -23.80 -13.06
CA GLN A 506 1.52 -24.02 -12.00
C GLN A 506 2.65 -22.97 -12.05
N ARG A 507 2.35 -21.72 -11.67
CA ARG A 507 3.37 -20.89 -11.03
C ARG A 507 3.36 -21.21 -9.55
N SER A 508 4.03 -22.31 -9.18
CA SER A 508 4.49 -22.47 -7.81
C SER A 508 5.48 -21.34 -7.52
N PHE A 509 5.22 -20.64 -6.43
CA PHE A 509 5.97 -19.48 -5.96
C PHE A 509 7.36 -19.93 -5.46
N ARG A 510 8.27 -20.31 -6.36
CA ARG A 510 9.70 -20.50 -6.05
C ARG A 510 10.40 -19.13 -6.05
N ARG A 511 10.22 -18.34 -4.99
CA ARG A 511 11.17 -17.30 -4.59
C ARG A 511 11.68 -17.61 -3.19
N ARG A 512 12.93 -18.10 -3.14
CA ARG A 512 13.83 -18.26 -1.96
C ARG A 512 13.11 -18.40 -0.61
N SER A 513 12.72 -19.62 -0.26
CA SER A 513 12.51 -20.06 1.13
C SER A 513 12.81 -21.55 1.21
N PHE A 514 13.33 -21.95 2.36
CA PHE A 514 13.76 -23.28 2.78
C PHE A 514 12.98 -24.44 2.16
N VAL A 515 13.73 -25.41 1.61
CA VAL A 515 13.20 -26.69 1.15
C VAL A 515 12.91 -27.54 2.39
N PHE A 516 11.64 -27.75 2.69
CA PHE A 516 11.18 -28.95 3.39
C PHE A 516 10.55 -29.86 2.34
N GLU A 517 11.22 -30.97 2.03
CA GLU A 517 10.65 -32.09 1.30
C GLU A 517 9.78 -32.90 2.26
N GLY A 518 8.47 -32.90 2.01
CA GLY A 518 7.52 -33.82 2.63
C GLY A 518 6.68 -34.43 1.51
N GLU A 519 6.86 -35.72 1.28
CA GLU A 519 6.02 -36.55 0.42
C GLU A 519 4.68 -36.76 1.13
N ASP A 520 3.56 -36.35 0.52
CA ASP A 520 2.25 -36.98 0.73
C ASP A 520 1.25 -36.54 -0.36
N GLY A 521 0.66 -37.53 -1.03
CA GLY A 521 -0.23 -37.40 -2.20
C GLY A 521 -1.65 -36.97 -1.87
N VAL A 522 -1.85 -35.74 -1.39
CA VAL A 522 -3.19 -35.15 -1.22
C VAL A 522 -3.68 -34.57 -2.55
N PRO A 523 -4.92 -34.86 -3.00
CA PRO A 523 -5.48 -34.29 -4.22
C PRO A 523 -5.53 -32.77 -4.13
N ARG A 524 -4.83 -32.10 -5.06
CA ARG A 524 -4.85 -30.64 -5.19
C ARG A 524 -6.21 -30.20 -5.72
N CYS A 525 -6.72 -29.09 -5.18
CA CYS A 525 -7.94 -28.40 -5.65
C CYS A 525 -7.66 -27.89 -7.08
N ASN A 526 -7.78 -28.76 -8.09
CA ASN A 526 -7.67 -28.40 -9.50
C ASN A 526 -8.97 -27.70 -9.89
N THR A 527 -9.05 -26.40 -9.65
CA THR A 527 -10.11 -25.54 -10.17
C THR A 527 -9.84 -25.21 -11.63
N VAL A 528 -9.89 -26.20 -12.53
CA VAL A 528 -10.12 -25.97 -13.96
C VAL A 528 -10.83 -27.20 -14.54
N GLY A 529 -12.12 -27.06 -14.82
CA GLY A 529 -12.91 -28.05 -15.55
C GLY A 529 -14.14 -28.55 -14.80
N ASN A 530 -15.13 -27.68 -14.58
CA ASN A 530 -16.51 -28.15 -14.48
C ASN A 530 -17.18 -27.83 -15.84
N PRO A 531 -17.71 -28.83 -16.56
CA PRO A 531 -18.51 -28.57 -17.74
C PRO A 531 -19.81 -27.91 -17.28
N CYS A 532 -20.20 -26.84 -17.97
CA CYS A 532 -21.56 -26.31 -17.85
C CYS A 532 -22.53 -27.45 -18.22
N MET A 533 -23.37 -27.86 -17.27
CA MET A 533 -24.61 -28.56 -17.59
C MET A 533 -25.49 -27.57 -18.34
N GLU A 534 -25.74 -27.86 -19.62
CA GLU A 534 -26.92 -27.39 -20.33
C GLU A 534 -28.17 -27.97 -19.64
N VAL A 535 -29.08 -27.09 -19.26
CA VAL A 535 -30.52 -27.36 -19.14
C VAL A 535 -31.24 -26.35 -20.01
#